data_AF-A0A3D3KS22-F1
#
_entry.id   AF-A0A3D3KS22-F1
#
_cell.length_a   1.000
_cell.length_b   1.000
_cell.length_c   1.000
_cell.angle_alpha   90.00
_cell.angle_beta   90.00
_cell.angle_gamma   90.00
#
_symmetry.space_group_name_H-M   'P 1'
#
loop_
_entity.id
_entity.type
_entity.pdbx_description
1 polymer ?
#
loop_
_entity_poly.entity_id
_entity_poly.type
_entity_poly.pdbx_seq_one_letter_code
_entity_poly.pdbx_strand_id
1 'polypeptide(L)'
;MDWGMQNRLAQLIKSDGHCMFMPIDHGYFLGPTSKLEKPGEAIKPIIRFADALFVTRGVLRSCIDPLKSKPVILRVSGGTSVVGGDLANEGLT
;
A
#
# COMPACT_ATOMS: atom_id res chain seq x y z
N MET A 1 -14.41 -19.28 -1.67
CA MET A 1 -13.43 -18.72 -0.70
C MET A 1 -13.62 -19.44 0.61
N ASP A 2 -12.54 -19.75 1.32
CA ASP A 2 -12.66 -20.13 2.73
C ASP A 2 -13.06 -18.92 3.59
N TRP A 3 -13.41 -19.18 4.85
CA TRP A 3 -13.85 -18.15 5.79
C TRP A 3 -12.81 -17.04 6.00
N GLY A 4 -11.52 -17.39 6.07
CA GLY A 4 -10.44 -16.43 6.33
C GLY A 4 -10.18 -15.49 5.16
N MET A 5 -10.30 -15.99 3.93
CA MET A 5 -10.21 -15.18 2.72
C MET A 5 -11.41 -14.23 2.61
N GLN A 6 -12.62 -14.74 2.86
CA GLN A 6 -13.84 -13.92 2.84
C GLN A 6 -13.79 -12.81 3.91
N ASN A 7 -13.35 -13.13 5.13
CA ASN A 7 -13.22 -12.15 6.21
C ASN A 7 -12.23 -11.03 5.87
N ARG A 8 -11.08 -11.34 5.25
CA ARG A 8 -10.09 -10.31 4.86
C ARG A 8 -10.60 -9.42 3.74
N LEU A 9 -11.25 -10.00 2.73
CA LEU A 9 -11.80 -9.23 1.61
C LEU A 9 -12.97 -8.34 2.04
N ALA A 10 -13.80 -8.78 2.99
CA ALA A 10 -14.89 -7.98 3.55
C ALA A 10 -14.41 -6.73 4.30
N GLN A 11 -13.13 -6.66 4.70
CA GLN A 11 -12.55 -5.43 5.26
C GLN A 11 -12.21 -4.40 4.17
N LEU A 12 -11.92 -4.86 2.95
CA LEU A 12 -11.54 -4.02 1.81
C LEU A 12 -12.76 -3.61 1.00
N ILE A 13 -13.55 -4.61 0.56
CA ILE A 13 -14.72 -4.43 -0.29
C ILE A 13 -15.92 -4.07 0.60
N LYS A 14 -16.43 -2.85 0.43
CA LYS A 14 -17.56 -2.31 1.20
C LYS A 14 -18.87 -2.94 0.72
N SER A 15 -19.96 -2.62 1.42
CA SER A 15 -21.30 -3.17 1.14
C SER A 15 -21.84 -2.82 -0.24
N ASP A 16 -21.31 -1.77 -0.88
CA ASP A 16 -21.62 -1.37 -2.25
C ASP A 16 -20.84 -2.18 -3.30
N GLY A 17 -19.99 -3.11 -2.89
CA GLY A 17 -19.17 -3.93 -3.78
C GLY A 17 -17.86 -3.26 -4.24
N HIS A 18 -17.51 -2.09 -3.71
CA HIS A 18 -16.34 -1.33 -4.12
C HIS A 18 -15.30 -1.15 -3.00
N CYS A 19 -14.09 -0.77 -3.37
CA CYS A 19 -13.00 -0.43 -2.44
C CYS A 19 -12.17 0.71 -3.05
N MET A 20 -12.11 1.85 -2.36
CA MET A 20 -11.22 2.95 -2.72
C MET A 20 -9.94 2.86 -1.88
N PHE A 21 -8.88 2.26 -2.40
CA PHE A 21 -7.60 2.18 -1.69
C PHE A 21 -6.64 3.30 -2.10
N MET A 22 -5.73 3.65 -1.19
CA MET A 22 -4.70 4.67 -1.41
C MET A 22 -3.33 4.03 -1.61
N PRO A 23 -2.78 4.03 -2.84
CA PRO A 23 -1.47 3.48 -3.13
C PRO A 23 -0.35 4.48 -2.83
N ILE A 24 0.58 4.08 -1.96
CA ILE A 24 1.81 4.81 -1.63
C ILE A 24 3.03 3.89 -1.63
N ASP A 25 2.97 2.75 -2.33
CA ASP A 25 4.06 1.78 -2.44
C ASP A 25 5.15 2.17 -3.44
N HIS A 26 4.88 3.13 -4.33
CA HIS A 26 5.74 3.63 -5.43
C HIS A 26 7.25 3.68 -5.14
N GLY A 27 7.64 4.07 -3.92
CA GLY A 27 9.05 4.13 -3.53
C GLY A 27 9.80 2.79 -3.60
N TYR A 28 9.10 1.65 -3.74
CA TYR A 28 9.72 0.33 -3.86
C TYR A 28 10.67 0.22 -5.06
N PHE A 29 10.46 0.99 -6.14
CA PHE A 29 11.35 1.06 -7.30
C PHE A 29 11.69 2.49 -7.74
N LEU A 30 10.91 3.50 -7.32
CA LEU A 30 11.08 4.92 -7.68
C LEU A 30 11.90 5.73 -6.66
N GLY A 31 12.19 5.20 -5.48
CA GLY A 31 12.79 6.00 -4.40
C GLY A 31 11.86 7.12 -3.91
N PRO A 32 12.37 8.29 -3.49
CA PRO A 32 11.56 9.40 -2.99
C PRO A 32 10.87 10.15 -4.15
N THR A 33 9.87 9.51 -4.77
CA THR A 33 9.09 10.10 -5.85
C THR A 33 8.29 11.33 -5.38
N SER A 34 7.99 12.23 -6.31
CA SER A 34 7.27 13.47 -6.01
C SER A 34 5.98 13.21 -5.22
N LYS A 35 5.75 14.01 -4.18
CA LYS A 35 4.63 13.91 -3.22
C LYS A 35 4.66 12.72 -2.28
N LEU A 36 5.64 11.82 -2.38
CA LEU A 36 5.87 10.71 -1.45
C LEU A 36 7.27 10.76 -0.82
N GLU A 37 7.88 11.94 -0.76
CA GLU A 37 9.15 12.16 -0.05
C GLU A 37 8.99 11.90 1.45
N LYS A 38 7.78 12.16 1.97
CA LYS A 38 7.35 11.86 3.35
C LYS A 38 5.95 11.20 3.33
N PRO A 39 5.83 9.89 3.02
CA PRO A 39 4.55 9.25 2.71
C PRO A 39 3.49 9.40 3.81
N GLY A 40 3.89 9.23 5.08
CA GLY A 40 2.98 9.39 6.22
C GLY A 40 2.39 10.80 6.32
N GLU A 41 3.20 11.83 6.11
CA GLU A 41 2.74 13.23 6.12
C GLU A 41 1.88 13.55 4.90
N ALA A 42 2.26 13.05 3.72
CA ALA A 42 1.57 13.29 2.47
C ALA A 42 0.11 12.82 2.50
N ILE A 43 -0.17 11.68 3.14
CA ILE A 43 -1.52 11.10 3.16
C ILE A 43 -2.41 11.63 4.29
N LYS A 44 -1.86 12.22 5.36
CA LYS A 44 -2.64 12.70 6.52
C LYS A 44 -3.94 13.45 6.17
N PRO A 45 -3.95 14.44 5.25
CA PRO A 45 -5.17 15.19 4.95
C PRO A 45 -6.23 14.39 4.17
N ILE A 46 -5.83 13.31 3.48
CA ILE A 46 -6.68 12.61 2.51
C ILE A 46 -6.99 11.15 2.90
N ILE A 47 -6.27 10.56 3.86
CA ILE A 47 -6.42 9.15 4.27
C ILE A 47 -7.86 8.79 4.69
N ARG A 48 -8.62 9.76 5.20
CA ARG A 48 -10.03 9.58 5.58
C ARG A 48 -10.93 9.14 4.42
N PHE A 49 -10.58 9.49 3.18
CA PHE A 49 -11.34 9.17 1.98
C PHE A 49 -11.02 7.79 1.39
N ALA A 50 -10.05 7.06 1.96
CA ALA A 50 -9.70 5.71 1.53
C ALA A 50 -10.25 4.65 2.48
N ASP A 51 -10.64 3.52 1.91
CA ASP A 51 -11.05 2.31 2.60
C ASP A 51 -9.83 1.50 3.06
N ALA A 52 -8.73 1.54 2.31
CA ALA A 52 -7.51 0.77 2.56
C ALA A 52 -6.23 1.52 2.15
N LEU A 53 -5.08 1.05 2.66
CA LEU A 53 -3.75 1.50 2.25
C LEU A 53 -3.05 0.41 1.43
N PHE A 54 -2.42 0.78 0.33
CA PHE A 54 -1.48 -0.09 -0.39
C PHE A 54 -0.05 0.44 -0.22
N VAL A 55 0.77 -0.31 0.51
CA VAL A 55 2.07 0.14 1.06
C VAL A 55 3.12 -0.96 0.96
N THR A 56 4.40 -0.58 1.02
CA THR A 56 5.49 -1.52 1.34
C THR A 56 5.54 -1.80 2.85
N ARG A 57 6.15 -2.92 3.25
CA ARG A 57 6.36 -3.23 4.68
C ARG A 57 7.19 -2.19 5.41
N GLY A 58 8.12 -1.52 4.70
CA GLY A 58 8.98 -0.49 5.25
C GLY A 58 8.18 0.76 5.61
N VAL A 59 7.43 1.30 4.63
CA VAL A 59 6.55 2.45 4.82
C VAL A 59 5.49 2.18 5.87
N LEU A 60 4.88 0.99 5.87
CA LEU A 60 3.89 0.59 6.88
C LEU A 60 4.44 0.75 8.31
N ARG A 61 5.62 0.18 8.57
CA ARG A 61 6.21 0.18 9.92
C ARG A 61 6.77 1.54 10.34
N SER A 62 7.24 2.36 9.41
CA SER A 62 7.91 3.63 9.73
C SER A 62 6.99 4.85 9.69
N CYS A 63 5.87 4.79 8.96
CA CYS A 63 5.04 5.96 8.68
C CYS A 63 3.58 5.83 9.14
N ILE A 64 3.08 4.63 9.41
CA ILE A 64 1.66 4.39 9.71
C ILE A 64 1.48 4.00 11.18
N ASP A 65 0.54 4.66 11.86
CA ASP A 65 0.17 4.33 13.24
C ASP A 65 -0.49 2.94 13.28
N PRO A 66 0.10 1.94 13.98
CA PRO A 66 -0.43 0.58 14.01
C PRO A 66 -1.80 0.46 14.69
N LEU A 67 -2.18 1.42 15.54
CA LEU A 67 -3.46 1.42 16.27
C LEU A 67 -4.58 2.12 15.49
N LYS A 68 -4.25 2.91 14.48
CA LYS A 68 -5.20 3.74 13.71
C LYS A 68 -5.12 3.49 12.20
N SER A 69 -4.42 2.44 11.78
CA SER A 69 -4.29 2.11 10.37
C SER A 69 -5.63 1.73 9.75
N LYS A 70 -5.79 2.04 8.45
CA LYS A 70 -6.77 1.40 7.58
C LYS A 70 -6.35 -0.06 7.32
N PRO A 71 -7.27 -0.93 6.83
CA PRO A 71 -6.91 -2.19 6.20
C PRO A 71 -5.73 -2.04 5.23
N VAL A 72 -4.83 -3.03 5.23
CA VAL A 72 -3.56 -2.96 4.50
C VAL A 72 -3.52 -3.98 3.37
N ILE A 73 -3.12 -3.51 2.19
CA ILE A 73 -2.69 -4.29 1.04
C ILE A 73 -1.17 -4.14 0.98
N LEU A 74 -0.43 -5.24 1.04
CA LEU A 74 1.02 -5.20 1.13
C LEU A 74 1.64 -5.40 -0.25
N ARG A 75 2.57 -4.53 -0.64
CA ARG A 75 3.52 -4.79 -1.72
C ARG A 75 4.45 -5.90 -1.26
N VAL A 76 4.32 -7.06 -1.90
CA VAL A 76 5.09 -8.28 -1.59
C VAL A 76 6.11 -8.63 -2.67
N SER A 77 6.30 -7.75 -3.66
CA SER A 77 7.26 -7.90 -4.75
C SER A 77 8.22 -6.70 -4.81
N GLY A 78 9.38 -6.89 -5.43
CA GLY A 78 10.39 -5.84 -5.61
C GLY A 78 11.71 -6.39 -6.17
N GLY A 79 12.82 -5.70 -5.93
CA GLY A 79 14.14 -6.07 -6.48
C GLY A 79 14.46 -5.40 -7.82
N THR A 80 13.56 -4.57 -8.33
CA THR A 80 13.75 -3.73 -9.52
C THR A 80 13.89 -2.25 -9.13
N SER A 81 14.42 -1.44 -10.05
CA SER A 81 14.58 0.01 -9.88
C SER A 81 14.56 0.70 -11.24
N VAL A 82 14.18 1.97 -11.28
CA VAL A 82 14.21 2.81 -12.50
C VAL A 82 15.60 2.99 -13.12
N VAL A 83 16.68 2.73 -12.37
CA VAL A 83 18.05 2.77 -12.90
C VAL A 83 18.45 1.43 -13.55
N GLY A 84 17.62 0.39 -13.41
CA GLY A 84 17.86 -0.96 -13.91
C GLY A 84 17.25 -1.25 -15.28
N GLY A 85 17.21 -2.55 -15.61
CA GLY A 85 16.58 -3.05 -16.83
C GLY A 85 15.05 -3.11 -16.72
N ASP A 86 14.47 -4.25 -17.06
CA ASP A 86 13.02 -4.42 -17.04
C ASP A 86 12.44 -4.34 -15.61
N LEU A 87 11.52 -3.39 -15.40
CA LEU A 87 10.81 -3.22 -14.12
C LEU A 87 9.91 -4.41 -13.78
N ALA A 88 9.50 -5.21 -14.78
CA ALA A 88 8.70 -6.41 -14.56
C ALA A 88 9.51 -7.58 -13.97
N ASN A 89 10.85 -7.48 -13.93
CA ASN A 89 11.72 -8.53 -13.37
C ASN A 89 11.76 -8.48 -11.82
N GLU A 90 10.59 -8.53 -11.20
CA GLU A 90 10.42 -8.50 -9.75
C GLU A 90 10.50 -9.90 -9.14
N GLY A 91 11.05 -9.97 -7.92
CA GLY A 91 10.99 -11.13 -7.04
C GLY A 91 10.07 -10.89 -5.85
N LEU A 92 9.75 -11.95 -5.10
CA LEU A 92 9.03 -11.84 -3.82
C LEU A 92 9.92 -11.25 -2.72
N THR A 93 9.33 -10.46 -1.82
CA THR A 93 10.04 -9.72 -0.76
C THR A 93 9.44 -9.87 0.62
#